data_AF-A0A0K8S9L1-F1
#
_entry.id   AF-A0A0K8S9L1-F1
#
_cell.length_a   1.000
_cell.length_b   1.000
_cell.length_c   1.000
_cell.angle_alpha   90.00
_cell.angle_beta   90.00
_cell.angle_gamma   90.00
#
_symmetry.space_group_name_H-M   'P 1'
#
loop_
_entity.id
_entity.type
_entity.pdbx_description
1 polymer ?
#
loop_
_entity_poly.entity_id
_entity_poly.type
_entity_poly.pdbx_seq_one_letter_code
_entity_poly.pdbx_strand_id
1 'polypeptide(L)'
;GLKNICRDLKFMLRFQPGIYWRVTWSFFSPVILGMILVYSFVQFKPLKYEDYDYPDWADAIGWMLAGVSTIQIPLWAFIMIWKQKSDSLSGKIREACKPTSDWGPADPANKESWQELVDSMEKCEVKYHNGNIIVSPEAEACLRRPV
;
A
#
# COMPACT_ATOMS: atom_id res chain seq x y z
N GLY A 1 4.58 4.18 -3.09
CA GLY A 1 3.94 3.60 -1.90
C GLY A 1 3.46 4.71 -0.96
N LEU A 2 4.11 4.89 0.19
CA LEU A 2 3.67 5.82 1.24
C LEU A 2 3.53 7.28 0.80
N LYS A 3 4.44 7.78 -0.04
CA LYS A 3 4.35 9.14 -0.62
C LYS A 3 3.06 9.35 -1.42
N ASN A 4 2.67 8.35 -2.22
CA ASN A 4 1.45 8.40 -3.03
C ASN A 4 0.22 8.46 -2.13
N ILE A 5 0.16 7.61 -1.09
CA ILE A 5 -0.92 7.62 -0.10
C ILE A 5 -1.02 8.97 0.62
N CYS A 6 0.10 9.56 1.04
CA CYS A 6 0.10 10.87 1.71
C CYS A 6 -0.37 11.99 0.77
N ARG A 7 -0.02 11.91 -0.52
CA ARG A 7 -0.45 12.85 -1.56
C ARG A 7 -1.96 12.75 -1.78
N ASP A 8 -2.46 11.54 -1.95
CA ASP A 8 -3.89 11.30 -2.17
C ASP A 8 -4.71 11.71 -0.94
N LEU A 9 -4.22 11.45 0.27
CA LEU A 9 -4.91 11.90 1.48
C LEU A 9 -4.92 13.43 1.63
N LYS A 10 -3.84 14.11 1.23
CA LYS A 10 -3.81 15.58 1.21
C LYS A 10 -4.83 16.14 0.24
N PHE A 11 -5.04 15.49 -0.91
CA PHE A 11 -6.09 15.88 -1.85
C PHE A 11 -7.49 15.69 -1.25
N MET A 12 -7.77 14.51 -0.68
CA MET A 12 -9.09 14.16 -0.16
C MET A 12 -9.47 14.93 1.10
N LEU A 13 -8.55 15.06 2.05
CA LEU A 13 -8.83 15.59 3.40
C LEU A 13 -8.25 16.99 3.65
N ARG A 14 -7.52 17.56 2.68
CA ARG A 14 -6.86 18.88 2.78
C ARG A 14 -5.81 19.00 3.89
N PHE A 15 -5.45 17.91 4.57
CA PHE A 15 -4.33 17.85 5.53
C PHE A 15 -3.36 16.71 5.17
N GLN A 16 -2.09 16.86 5.56
CA GLN A 16 -1.07 15.84 5.32
C GLN A 16 -0.81 15.03 6.60
N PRO A 17 -0.80 13.68 6.54
CA PRO A 17 -0.47 12.86 7.71
C PRO A 17 0.90 13.23 8.29
N GLY A 18 0.92 13.45 9.60
CA GLY A 18 2.13 13.62 10.38
C GLY A 18 2.99 12.35 10.43
N ILE A 19 4.17 12.46 11.04
CA ILE A 19 5.15 11.36 11.11
C ILE A 19 4.59 10.14 11.85
N TYR A 20 3.79 10.36 12.91
CA TYR A 20 3.13 9.29 13.66
C TYR A 20 2.37 8.30 12.75
N TRP A 21 1.50 8.83 11.88
CA TRP A 21 0.70 8.01 10.96
C TRP A 21 1.56 7.30 9.91
N ARG A 22 2.59 7.98 9.40
CA ARG A 22 3.52 7.42 8.41
C ARG A 22 4.30 6.23 8.94
N VAL A 23 4.83 6.34 10.17
CA VAL A 23 5.57 5.26 10.83
C VAL A 23 4.63 4.11 11.17
N THR A 24 3.41 4.42 11.62
CA THR A 24 2.39 3.40 11.93
C THR A 24 2.12 2.50 10.72
N TRP A 25 1.80 3.09 9.56
CA TRP A 25 1.48 2.31 8.36
C TRP A 25 2.68 1.63 7.72
N SER A 26 3.86 2.24 7.79
CA SER A 26 5.05 1.69 7.12
C SER A 26 5.79 0.64 7.95
N PHE A 27 5.68 0.68 9.28
CA PHE A 27 6.48 -0.16 10.18
C PHE A 27 5.62 -0.92 11.20
N PHE A 28 4.81 -0.24 12.01
CA PHE A 28 4.09 -0.94 13.07
C PHE A 28 3.03 -1.90 12.55
N SER A 29 2.22 -1.49 11.56
CA SER A 29 1.21 -2.36 10.97
C SER A 29 1.79 -3.67 10.41
N PRO A 30 2.80 -3.67 9.52
CA PRO A 30 3.36 -4.92 9.00
C PRO A 30 4.06 -5.74 10.09
N VAL A 31 4.73 -5.10 11.06
CA VAL A 31 5.41 -5.81 12.16
C VAL A 31 4.41 -6.49 13.08
N ILE A 32 3.37 -5.80 13.54
CA ILE A 32 2.35 -6.36 14.43
C ILE A 32 1.59 -7.49 13.73
N LEU A 33 1.17 -7.29 12.47
CA LEU A 33 0.52 -8.35 11.69
C LEU A 33 1.44 -9.57 11.51
N GLY A 34 2.73 -9.36 11.22
CA GLY A 34 3.70 -10.43 11.12
C GLY A 34 3.91 -11.17 12.45
N MET A 35 4.01 -10.46 13.57
CA MET A 35 4.14 -11.06 14.90
C MET A 35 2.93 -11.92 15.27
N ILE A 36 1.72 -11.41 15.05
CA ILE A 36 0.48 -12.17 15.33
C ILE A 36 0.41 -13.40 14.44
N LEU A 37 0.77 -13.29 13.15
CA LEU A 37 0.78 -14.42 12.23
C LEU A 37 1.77 -15.52 12.68
N VAL A 38 3.00 -15.15 13.05
CA VAL A 38 3.99 -16.11 13.56
C VAL A 38 3.52 -16.75 14.86
N TYR A 39 2.95 -15.96 15.78
CA TYR A 39 2.38 -16.47 17.02
C TYR A 39 1.27 -17.50 16.76
N SER A 40 0.36 -17.22 15.82
CA SER A 40 -0.69 -18.15 15.40
C SER A 40 -0.15 -19.47 14.86
N PHE A 41 0.97 -19.46 14.13
CA PHE A 41 1.60 -20.70 13.66
C PHE A 41 2.28 -21.49 14.78
N VAL A 42 2.98 -20.81 15.70
CA VAL A 42 3.68 -21.47 16.82
C VAL A 42 2.71 -22.07 17.82
N GLN A 43 1.59 -21.39 18.09
CA GLN A 43 0.55 -21.84 19.03
C GLN A 43 -0.55 -22.66 18.36
N PHE A 44 -0.39 -23.03 17.08
CA PHE A 44 -1.35 -23.89 16.41
C PHE A 44 -1.44 -25.24 17.15
N LYS A 45 -2.63 -25.54 17.66
CA LYS A 45 -2.96 -26.82 18.30
C LYS A 45 -4.20 -27.40 17.64
N PRO A 46 -4.31 -28.75 17.55
CA PRO A 46 -5.50 -29.40 17.05
C PRO A 46 -6.74 -28.91 17.81
N LEU A 47 -7.85 -28.74 17.10
CA LEU A 47 -9.07 -28.20 17.67
C LEU A 47 -9.60 -29.15 18.77
N LYS A 48 -9.63 -28.66 20.01
CA LYS A 48 -10.25 -29.37 21.14
C LYS A 48 -11.36 -28.51 21.71
N TYR A 49 -12.51 -29.12 21.97
CA TYR A 49 -13.64 -28.45 22.62
C TYR A 49 -14.04 -29.23 23.86
N GLU A 50 -13.87 -28.62 25.03
CA GLU A 50 -14.05 -29.29 26.33
C GLU A 50 -13.26 -30.61 26.40
N ASP A 51 -13.95 -31.74 26.63
CA ASP A 51 -13.37 -33.09 26.66
C ASP A 51 -13.52 -33.83 25.32
N TYR A 52 -13.89 -33.14 24.23
CA TYR A 52 -14.04 -33.70 22.89
C TYR A 52 -12.87 -33.33 21.98
N ASP A 53 -12.11 -34.35 21.58
CA ASP A 53 -11.09 -34.24 20.55
C ASP A 53 -11.76 -34.22 19.17
N TYR A 54 -11.61 -33.12 18.42
CA TYR A 54 -12.09 -33.11 17.05
C TYR A 54 -11.26 -34.07 16.19
N PRO A 55 -11.91 -34.79 15.27
CA PRO A 55 -11.20 -35.62 14.31
C PRO A 55 -10.41 -34.75 13.32
N ASP A 56 -9.25 -35.25 12.86
CA ASP A 56 -8.30 -34.52 12.01
C ASP A 56 -8.91 -33.93 10.73
N TRP A 57 -10.00 -34.51 10.22
CA TRP A 57 -10.70 -33.97 9.04
C TRP A 57 -11.32 -32.59 9.29
N ALA A 58 -11.69 -32.27 10.54
CA ALA A 58 -12.27 -30.98 10.88
C ALA A 58 -11.23 -29.85 10.73
N ASP A 59 -9.99 -30.11 11.19
CA ASP A 59 -8.86 -29.20 10.99
C ASP A 59 -8.52 -29.05 9.51
N ALA A 60 -8.59 -30.14 8.73
CA ALA A 60 -8.37 -30.10 7.29
C ALA A 60 -9.37 -29.20 6.56
N ILE A 61 -10.66 -29.21 6.94
CA ILE A 61 -11.68 -28.32 6.39
C ILE A 61 -11.38 -26.87 6.74
N GLY A 62 -10.94 -26.59 7.97
CA GLY A 62 -10.53 -25.25 8.40
C GLY A 62 -9.39 -24.68 7.54
N TRP A 63 -8.35 -25.48 7.33
CA TRP A 63 -7.22 -25.11 6.46
C TRP A 63 -7.61 -25.00 4.99
N MET A 64 -8.53 -25.83 4.50
CA MET A 64 -9.04 -25.71 3.13
C MET A 64 -9.78 -24.37 2.94
N LEU A 65 -10.66 -24.00 3.87
CA LEU A 65 -11.39 -22.73 3.79
C LEU A 65 -10.45 -21.52 3.86
N ALA A 66 -9.47 -21.56 4.77
CA ALA A 66 -8.44 -20.54 4.86
C ALA A 66 -7.60 -20.47 3.57
N GLY A 67 -7.23 -21.62 3.02
CA GLY A 67 -6.47 -21.75 1.78
C GLY A 67 -7.20 -21.18 0.57
N VAL A 68 -8.50 -21.45 0.40
CA VAL A 68 -9.31 -20.93 -0.71
C VAL A 68 -9.36 -19.40 -0.72
N SER A 69 -9.48 -18.76 0.43
CA SER A 69 -9.45 -17.29 0.51
C SER A 69 -8.04 -16.74 0.25
N THR A 70 -7.02 -17.38 0.81
CA THR A 70 -5.63 -16.91 0.72
C THR A 70 -5.06 -17.08 -0.68
N ILE A 71 -5.42 -18.16 -1.40
CA ILE A 71 -4.91 -18.47 -2.74
C ILE A 71 -5.44 -17.52 -3.82
N GLN A 72 -6.58 -16.84 -3.59
CA GLN A 72 -7.10 -15.83 -4.53
C GLN A 72 -6.08 -14.70 -4.75
N ILE A 73 -5.43 -14.22 -3.70
CA ILE A 73 -4.46 -13.12 -3.77
C ILE A 73 -3.29 -13.44 -4.74
N PRO A 74 -2.53 -14.53 -4.56
CA PRO A 74 -1.45 -14.90 -5.48
C PRO A 74 -1.96 -15.31 -6.86
N LEU A 75 -3.16 -15.90 -6.97
CA LEU A 75 -3.76 -16.25 -8.27
C LEU A 75 -3.98 -15.00 -9.12
N TRP A 76 -4.62 -13.96 -8.57
CA TRP A 76 -4.81 -12.70 -9.29
C TRP A 76 -3.50 -11.97 -9.56
N ALA A 77 -2.57 -11.99 -8.60
CA ALA A 77 -1.24 -11.42 -8.81
C ALA A 77 -0.52 -12.07 -9.99
N PHE A 78 -0.57 -13.40 -10.10
CA PHE A 78 0.02 -14.15 -11.19
C PHE A 78 -0.62 -13.83 -12.54
N ILE A 79 -1.96 -13.81 -12.62
CA ILE A 79 -2.69 -13.41 -13.82
C ILE A 79 -2.28 -12.00 -14.28
N MET A 80 -2.18 -11.05 -13.35
CA MET A 80 -1.81 -9.67 -13.64
C MET A 80 -0.38 -9.53 -14.14
N ILE A 81 0.56 -10.29 -13.56
CA ILE A 81 1.96 -10.35 -14.01
C ILE A 81 2.04 -10.98 -15.41
N TRP A 82 1.32 -12.07 -15.66
CA TRP A 82 1.32 -12.77 -16.94
C TRP A 82 0.77 -11.93 -18.10
N LYS A 83 -0.23 -11.10 -17.83
CA LYS A 83 -0.80 -10.15 -18.80
C LYS A 83 0.14 -9.00 -19.18
N GLN A 84 1.24 -8.76 -18.45
CA GLN A 84 2.18 -7.69 -18.78
C GLN A 84 2.99 -8.02 -20.04
N LYS A 85 3.19 -6.99 -20.88
CA LYS A 85 3.86 -7.06 -22.19
C LYS A 85 5.38 -7.21 -22.13
N SER A 86 6.00 -7.14 -20.94
CA SER A 86 7.47 -7.18 -20.79
C SER A 86 8.05 -8.58 -20.99
N ASP A 87 9.21 -8.72 -21.63
CA ASP A 87 9.83 -10.03 -21.91
C ASP A 87 10.54 -10.65 -20.69
N SER A 88 10.98 -9.83 -19.74
CA SER A 88 11.66 -10.31 -18.52
C SER A 88 10.69 -10.48 -17.35
N LEU A 89 10.82 -11.56 -16.59
CA LEU A 89 10.01 -11.79 -15.37
C LEU A 89 10.14 -10.64 -14.36
N SER A 90 11.35 -10.11 -14.17
CA SER A 90 11.59 -8.95 -13.31
C SER A 90 10.90 -7.69 -13.84
N GLY A 91 10.87 -7.51 -15.17
CA GLY A 91 10.17 -6.44 -15.85
C GLY A 91 8.66 -6.55 -15.66
N LYS A 92 8.08 -7.75 -15.84
CA LYS A 92 6.65 -7.99 -15.62
C LYS A 92 6.21 -7.67 -14.19
N ILE A 93 6.99 -8.09 -13.18
CA ILE A 93 6.69 -7.78 -11.77
C ILE A 93 6.78 -6.28 -11.53
N ARG A 94 7.83 -5.61 -12.02
CA ARG A 94 7.99 -4.16 -11.87
C ARG A 94 6.85 -3.38 -12.50
N GLU A 95 6.42 -3.75 -13.71
CA GLU A 95 5.28 -3.11 -14.37
C GLU A 95 3.96 -3.40 -13.64
N ALA A 96 3.76 -4.63 -13.15
CA ALA A 96 2.58 -4.97 -12.36
C ALA A 96 2.50 -4.21 -11.01
N CYS A 97 3.64 -3.82 -10.44
CA CYS A 97 3.70 -3.02 -9.21
C CYS A 97 3.59 -1.50 -9.42
N LYS A 98 3.49 -1.03 -10.68
CA LYS A 98 3.21 0.38 -10.96
C LYS A 98 1.70 0.65 -10.91
N PRO A 99 1.28 1.85 -10.49
CA PRO A 99 -0.11 2.27 -10.63
C PRO A 99 -0.53 2.29 -12.10
N THR A 100 -1.80 2.06 -12.37
CA THR A 100 -2.40 2.17 -13.71
C THR A 100 -2.18 3.59 -14.27
N SER A 101 -2.05 3.71 -15.60
CA SER A 101 -1.90 5.02 -16.27
C SER A 101 -3.08 5.97 -16.04
N ASP A 102 -4.27 5.43 -15.80
CA ASP A 102 -5.50 6.19 -15.51
C ASP A 102 -5.75 6.38 -14.01
N TRP A 103 -4.72 6.24 -13.17
CA TRP A 103 -4.87 6.43 -11.72
C TRP A 103 -5.22 7.88 -11.38
N GLY A 104 -6.28 8.08 -10.59
CA GLY A 104 -6.73 9.38 -10.09
C GLY A 104 -8.22 9.39 -9.76
N PRO A 105 -8.78 10.57 -9.41
CA PRO A 105 -10.23 10.74 -9.25
C PRO A 105 -10.99 10.40 -10.54
N ALA A 106 -12.16 9.76 -10.41
CA ALA A 106 -12.98 9.37 -11.56
C ALA A 106 -13.67 10.56 -12.26
N ASP A 107 -13.99 11.62 -11.51
CA ASP A 107 -14.59 12.84 -12.03
C ASP A 107 -13.54 13.73 -12.71
N PRO A 108 -13.71 14.12 -13.99
CA PRO A 108 -12.78 14.98 -14.71
C PRO A 108 -12.44 16.29 -13.98
N ALA A 109 -13.42 16.95 -13.37
CA ALA A 109 -13.20 18.23 -12.68
C ALA A 109 -12.28 18.07 -11.46
N ASN A 110 -12.47 16.98 -10.70
CA ASN A 110 -11.62 16.65 -9.55
C ASN A 110 -10.24 16.13 -10.00
N LYS A 111 -10.15 15.49 -11.16
CA LYS A 111 -8.90 14.97 -11.73
C LYS A 111 -7.94 16.09 -12.12
N GLU A 112 -8.44 17.17 -12.72
CA GLU A 112 -7.65 18.38 -13.02
C GLU A 112 -7.07 18.98 -11.73
N SER A 113 -7.91 19.19 -10.72
CA SER A 113 -7.48 19.71 -9.40
C SER A 113 -6.45 18.80 -8.70
N TRP A 114 -6.58 17.49 -8.85
CA TRP A 114 -5.62 16.52 -8.32
C TRP A 114 -4.28 16.60 -9.05
N GLN A 115 -4.30 16.72 -10.40
CA GLN A 115 -3.10 16.89 -11.21
C GLN A 115 -2.35 18.18 -10.84
N GLU A 116 -3.05 19.30 -10.71
CA GLU A 116 -2.46 20.57 -10.25
C GLU A 116 -1.79 20.42 -8.88
N LEU A 117 -2.44 19.73 -7.94
CA LEU A 117 -1.87 19.45 -6.62
C LEU A 117 -0.63 18.56 -6.72
N VAL A 118 -0.65 17.50 -7.53
CA VAL A 118 0.50 16.62 -7.76
C VAL A 118 1.68 17.42 -8.34
N ASP A 119 1.44 18.21 -9.39
CA ASP A 119 2.44 19.05 -10.04
C ASP A 119 3.02 20.09 -9.08
N SER A 120 2.17 20.70 -8.25
CA SER A 120 2.61 21.64 -7.22
C SER A 120 3.52 20.98 -6.18
N MET A 121 3.19 19.75 -5.78
CA MET A 121 3.99 18.98 -4.82
C MET A 121 5.32 18.53 -5.41
N GLU A 122 5.35 18.15 -6.69
CA GLU A 122 6.58 17.76 -7.40
C GLU A 122 7.54 18.95 -7.58
N LYS A 123 7.02 20.12 -7.98
CA LYS A 123 7.80 21.37 -8.05
C LYS A 123 8.36 21.79 -6.69
N CYS A 124 7.65 21.50 -5.60
CA CYS A 124 8.14 21.76 -4.24
C CYS A 124 9.27 20.82 -3.81
N GLU A 125 9.25 19.56 -4.26
CA GLU A 125 10.32 18.58 -3.99
C GLU A 125 11.57 18.82 -4.87
N VAL A 126 11.46 19.56 -5.99
CA VAL A 126 12.53 19.73 -6.98
C VAL A 126 12.83 21.21 -7.27
N LYS A 127 13.95 21.75 -6.73
CA LYS A 127 14.70 22.80 -7.44
C LYS A 127 16.18 22.44 -7.50
N TYR A 128 16.71 22.28 -8.72
CA TYR A 128 18.13 22.17 -8.99
C TYR A 128 18.65 23.54 -9.41
N HIS A 129 19.65 24.07 -8.72
CA HIS A 129 20.34 25.30 -9.12
C HIS A 129 21.84 25.08 -9.01
N ASN A 130 22.57 25.19 -10.13
CA ASN A 130 24.02 25.03 -10.19
C ASN A 130 24.56 23.71 -9.57
N GLY A 131 23.87 22.60 -9.81
CA GLY A 131 24.28 21.29 -9.26
C GLY A 131 23.92 21.06 -7.79
N ASN A 132 23.28 22.03 -7.12
CA ASN A 132 22.76 21.88 -5.75
C ASN A 132 21.23 21.77 -5.75
N ILE A 133 20.71 20.88 -4.90
CA ILE A 133 19.28 20.77 -4.61
C ILE A 133 18.92 21.87 -3.61
N ILE A 134 18.13 22.85 -4.03
CA ILE A 134 17.54 23.87 -3.15
C ILE A 134 16.06 23.56 -2.94
N VAL A 135 15.62 23.53 -1.68
CA VAL A 135 14.18 23.51 -1.37
C VAL A 135 13.70 24.96 -1.38
N SER A 136 12.65 25.28 -2.15
CA SER A 136 12.10 26.63 -2.21
C SER A 136 11.57 27.07 -0.83
N PRO A 137 11.85 28.29 -0.36
CA PRO A 137 11.17 28.86 0.82
C PRO A 137 9.63 28.89 0.66
N GLU A 138 9.14 28.99 -0.57
CA GLU A 138 7.71 28.88 -0.90
C GLU A 138 7.13 27.49 -0.61
N ALA A 139 7.94 26.42 -0.71
CA ALA A 139 7.50 25.06 -0.41
C ALA A 139 7.33 24.85 1.11
N GLU A 140 8.22 25.43 1.92
CA GLU A 140 8.06 25.51 3.38
C GLU A 140 6.83 26.35 3.77
N ALA A 141 6.56 27.43 3.03
CA ALA A 141 5.37 28.26 3.24
C ALA A 141 4.07 27.57 2.80
N CYS A 142 4.10 26.76 1.73
CA CYS A 142 2.94 25.99 1.24
C CYS A 142 2.60 24.81 2.17
N LEU A 143 3.60 24.24 2.85
CA LEU A 143 3.39 23.28 3.96
C LEU A 143 2.93 23.95 5.25
N ARG A 144 3.17 25.26 5.41
CA ARG A 144 2.78 26.06 6.58
C ARG A 144 1.51 26.88 6.41
N ARG A 145 0.89 26.94 5.23
CA ARG A 145 -0.41 27.63 5.08
C ARG A 145 -1.43 26.97 6.01
N PRO A 146 -1.93 27.66 7.05
CA PRO A 146 -3.21 27.26 7.59
C PRO A 146 -4.26 27.50 6.48
N VAL A 147 -5.27 26.64 6.49
CA VAL A 147 -6.42 26.62 5.57
C VAL A 147 -6.89 28.03 5.24
#